data_AF-A0A1C4ATI0-F1
#
_entry.id   AF-A0A1C4ATI0-F1
#
_cell.length_a   1.000
_cell.length_b   1.000
_cell.length_c   1.000
_cell.angle_alpha   90.00
_cell.angle_beta   90.00
_cell.angle_gamma   90.00
#
_symmetry.space_group_name_H-M   'P 1'
#
loop_
_entity.id
_entity.type
_entity.pdbx_description
1 polymer ?
#
loop_
_entity_poly.entity_id
_entity_poly.type
_entity_poly.pdbx_seq_one_letter_code
_entity_poly.pdbx_strand_id
1 'polypeptide(L)'
;MNFVYFKVDSLPYEKNHQVSFYLKGVELLRDGDIIATPGDIKITAFPFFYFCIVPTGFRKIEYRLKNNPPARIVCSAGYLKTGEYLVNTPEGEVILPFNALNGLWTVDHTAQTTIDHRDFLARRFTLIRPVKNTTRSTSVS
;
A
#
# COMPACT_ATOMS: atom_id res chain seq x y z
N MET A 1 -7.82 14.29 5.65
CA MET A 1 -8.03 12.95 5.07
C MET A 1 -6.83 12.08 5.43
N ASN A 2 -6.98 10.77 5.52
CA ASN A 2 -5.83 9.86 5.65
C ASN A 2 -5.74 8.95 4.44
N PHE A 3 -4.52 8.51 4.14
CA PHE A 3 -4.22 7.50 3.15
C PHE A 3 -3.95 6.20 3.89
N VAL A 4 -4.69 5.16 3.54
CA VAL A 4 -4.55 3.84 4.17
C VAL A 4 -4.25 2.80 3.11
N TYR A 5 -3.55 1.75 3.51
CA TYR A 5 -3.25 0.61 2.65
C TYR A 5 -3.81 -0.68 3.24
N PHE A 6 -4.09 -1.62 2.34
CA PHE A 6 -4.25 -3.04 2.59
C PHE A 6 -3.18 -3.77 1.78
N LYS A 7 -2.41 -4.64 2.43
CA LYS A 7 -1.31 -5.38 1.82
C LYS A 7 -1.52 -6.88 2.01
N VAL A 8 -1.25 -7.63 0.95
CA VAL A 8 -1.17 -9.09 0.96
C VAL A 8 0.25 -9.50 0.53
N ASP A 9 0.88 -10.35 1.32
CA ASP A 9 2.24 -10.83 1.07
C ASP A 9 2.35 -12.34 1.31
N SER A 10 3.42 -12.96 0.81
CA SER A 10 3.82 -14.31 1.18
C SER A 10 4.75 -14.31 2.39
N LEU A 11 4.91 -15.46 3.05
CA LEU A 11 5.95 -15.58 4.08
C LEU A 11 7.36 -15.40 3.46
N PRO A 12 8.33 -14.81 4.19
CA PRO A 12 9.64 -14.39 3.65
C PRO A 12 10.49 -15.50 3.01
N TYR A 13 10.17 -16.76 3.27
CA TYR A 13 10.98 -17.93 2.88
C TYR A 13 10.42 -18.66 1.65
N GLU A 14 9.24 -18.28 1.17
CA GLU A 14 8.62 -18.92 0.00
C GLU A 14 8.93 -18.12 -1.27
N LYS A 15 9.90 -18.61 -2.05
CA LYS A 15 10.17 -18.08 -3.39
C LYS A 15 9.24 -18.74 -4.40
N ASN A 16 8.45 -17.94 -5.10
CA ASN A 16 7.70 -18.29 -6.31
C ASN A 16 6.71 -19.46 -6.18
N HIS A 17 5.51 -19.15 -5.71
CA HIS A 17 4.32 -19.92 -6.08
C HIS A 17 3.55 -19.18 -7.16
N GLN A 18 2.88 -19.91 -8.05
CA GLN A 18 1.89 -19.31 -8.93
C GLN A 18 0.71 -18.85 -8.06
N VAL A 19 0.51 -17.54 -7.94
CA VAL A 19 -0.47 -16.95 -7.03
C VAL A 19 -1.74 -16.62 -7.80
N SER A 20 -2.84 -17.31 -7.51
CA SER A 20 -4.16 -16.91 -8.01
C SER A 20 -5.24 -17.36 -7.02
N PHE A 21 -5.71 -16.42 -6.20
CA PHE A 21 -6.84 -16.65 -5.29
C PHE A 21 -7.64 -15.36 -5.08
N TYR A 22 -8.78 -15.49 -4.41
CA TYR A 22 -9.66 -14.37 -4.08
C TYR A 22 -9.73 -14.16 -2.57
N LEU A 23 -9.59 -12.91 -2.16
CA LEU A 23 -10.04 -12.44 -0.85
C LEU A 23 -11.45 -11.90 -1.02
N LYS A 24 -12.39 -12.39 -0.21
CA LYS A 24 -13.80 -12.03 -0.28
C LYS A 24 -14.14 -11.02 0.80
N GLY A 25 -14.91 -10.00 0.44
CA GLY A 25 -15.44 -8.99 1.35
C GLY A 25 -14.38 -8.34 2.22
N VAL A 26 -13.31 -7.83 1.60
CA VAL A 26 -12.29 -7.07 2.31
C VAL A 26 -12.91 -5.76 2.79
N GLU A 27 -12.79 -5.51 4.09
CA GLU A 27 -13.22 -4.29 4.77
C GLU A 27 -12.03 -3.73 5.53
N LEU A 28 -11.87 -2.40 5.50
CA LEU A 28 -10.93 -1.67 6.35
C LEU A 28 -11.70 -1.03 7.49
N LEU A 29 -11.19 -1.23 8.70
CA LEU A 29 -11.84 -0.79 9.93
C LEU A 29 -10.95 0.18 10.70
N ARG A 30 -11.60 1.05 11.45
CA ARG A 30 -10.96 1.91 12.43
C ARG A 30 -11.92 2.09 13.60
N ASP A 31 -11.47 1.71 14.79
CA ASP A 31 -12.32 1.70 15.99
C ASP A 31 -13.57 0.80 15.85
N GLY A 32 -13.46 -0.29 15.08
CA GLY A 32 -14.57 -1.20 14.79
C GLY A 32 -15.50 -0.74 13.66
N ASP A 33 -15.43 0.52 13.24
CA ASP A 33 -16.23 1.07 12.14
C ASP A 33 -15.59 0.81 10.78
N ILE A 34 -16.42 0.51 9.78
CA ILE A 34 -15.98 0.33 8.39
C ILE A 34 -15.67 1.71 7.80
N ILE A 35 -14.42 1.91 7.40
CA ILE A 35 -13.95 3.16 6.79
C ILE A 35 -13.67 3.05 5.29
N ALA A 36 -13.52 1.83 4.78
CA ALA A 36 -13.48 1.53 3.35
C ALA A 36 -13.88 0.07 3.09
N THR A 37 -14.46 -0.18 1.93
CA THR A 37 -14.87 -1.52 1.49
C THR A 37 -14.24 -1.83 0.14
N PRO A 38 -12.96 -2.27 0.11
CA PRO A 38 -12.32 -2.75 -1.12
C PRO A 38 -13.11 -3.87 -1.83
N GLY A 39 -13.89 -4.66 -1.07
CA GLY A 39 -14.74 -5.72 -1.62
C GLY A 39 -13.94 -6.98 -1.96
N ASP A 40 -14.31 -7.64 -3.05
CA ASP A 40 -13.65 -8.87 -3.48
C ASP A 40 -12.38 -8.51 -4.28
N ILE A 41 -11.24 -9.04 -3.85
CA ILE A 41 -9.93 -8.75 -4.45
C ILE A 41 -9.33 -10.03 -5.01
N LYS A 42 -9.01 -10.03 -6.31
CA LYS A 42 -8.21 -11.09 -6.93
C LYS A 42 -6.73 -10.81 -6.72
N ILE A 43 -6.03 -11.76 -6.11
CA ILE A 43 -4.58 -11.69 -5.91
C ILE A 43 -3.91 -12.55 -6.98
N THR A 44 -3.10 -11.91 -7.82
CA THR A 44 -2.39 -12.55 -8.95
C THR A 44 -0.87 -12.48 -8.84
N ALA A 45 -0.37 -11.69 -7.89
CA ALA A 45 1.06 -11.51 -7.66
C ALA A 45 1.30 -11.06 -6.21
N PHE A 46 2.49 -11.33 -5.70
CA PHE A 46 2.96 -10.79 -4.43
C PHE A 46 4.18 -9.88 -4.61
N PRO A 47 4.33 -8.85 -3.76
CA PRO A 47 3.31 -8.40 -2.81
C PRO A 47 2.17 -7.66 -3.53
N PHE A 48 0.94 -7.76 -3.02
CA PHE A 48 -0.21 -7.01 -3.52
C PHE A 48 -0.51 -5.85 -2.57
N PHE A 49 -0.72 -4.65 -3.11
CA PHE A 49 -1.14 -3.48 -2.35
C PHE A 49 -2.39 -2.87 -2.95
N TYR A 50 -3.35 -2.61 -2.09
CA TYR A 50 -4.45 -1.70 -2.31
C TYR A 50 -4.23 -0.47 -1.41
N PHE A 51 -4.48 0.73 -1.91
CA PHE A 51 -4.48 1.93 -1.09
C PHE A 51 -5.66 2.82 -1.46
N CYS A 52 -6.18 3.57 -0.50
CA CYS A 52 -7.30 4.47 -0.72
C CYS A 52 -7.31 5.63 0.28
N ILE A 53 -8.17 6.61 0.00
CA ILE A 53 -8.43 7.74 0.88
C ILE A 53 -9.59 7.39 1.81
N VAL A 54 -9.42 7.72 3.09
CA VAL A 54 -10.46 7.58 4.12
C VAL A 54 -10.60 8.87 4.93
N PRO A 55 -11.72 9.06 5.66
CA PRO A 55 -11.87 10.18 6.59
C PRO A 55 -10.71 10.26 7.60
N THR A 56 -10.45 11.45 8.15
CA THR A 56 -9.37 11.63 9.13
C THR A 56 -9.64 10.86 10.43
N GLY A 57 -8.61 10.28 11.04
CA GLY A 57 -8.64 9.62 12.34
C GLY A 57 -7.26 9.09 12.73
N PHE A 58 -7.08 8.72 13.99
CA PHE A 58 -5.75 8.42 14.56
C PHE A 58 -5.61 7.00 15.14
N ARG A 59 -6.71 6.25 15.19
CA ARG A 59 -6.72 4.87 15.68
C ARG A 59 -6.12 3.91 14.65
N LYS A 60 -5.67 2.75 15.13
CA LYS A 60 -5.10 1.70 14.29
C LYS A 60 -6.08 1.31 13.17
N ILE A 61 -5.53 1.05 11.98
CA ILE A 61 -6.29 0.48 10.87
C ILE A 61 -6.26 -1.04 11.01
N GLU A 62 -7.44 -1.63 10.95
CA GLU A 62 -7.66 -3.06 10.99
C GLU A 62 -8.33 -3.52 9.69
N TYR A 63 -8.41 -4.83 9.49
CA TYR A 63 -9.09 -5.39 8.33
C TYR A 63 -9.96 -6.58 8.74
N ARG A 64 -10.99 -6.81 7.95
CA ARG A 64 -11.86 -8.00 8.04
C ARG A 64 -11.98 -8.63 6.66
N LEU A 65 -12.07 -9.95 6.64
CA LEU A 65 -12.26 -10.77 5.44
C LEU A 65 -13.44 -11.70 5.68
N LYS A 66 -14.22 -11.99 4.64
CA LYS A 66 -15.31 -12.99 4.70
C LYS A 66 -14.82 -14.43 4.53
N ASN A 67 -13.61 -14.62 4.01
CA ASN A 67 -12.96 -15.92 3.89
C ASN A 67 -11.58 -15.92 4.56
N ASN A 68 -11.12 -17.10 4.93
CA ASN A 68 -9.74 -17.26 5.38
C ASN A 68 -8.81 -17.16 4.16
N PRO A 69 -7.72 -16.38 4.24
CA PRO A 69 -6.69 -16.42 3.22
C PRO A 69 -6.06 -17.82 3.20
N PRO A 70 -5.48 -18.25 2.06
CA PRO A 70 -4.72 -19.49 2.01
C PRO A 70 -3.63 -19.53 3.10
N ALA A 71 -3.21 -20.74 3.49
CA ALA A 71 -2.10 -20.89 4.42
C ALA A 71 -0.88 -20.11 3.92
N ARG A 72 -0.10 -19.54 4.86
CA ARG A 72 1.17 -18.84 4.57
C ARG A 72 1.04 -17.51 3.83
N ILE A 73 -0.17 -16.95 3.78
CA ILE A 73 -0.42 -15.58 3.33
C ILE A 73 -0.52 -14.64 4.53
N VAL A 74 0.12 -13.48 4.43
CA VAL A 74 0.12 -12.45 5.45
C VAL A 74 -0.64 -11.23 4.94
N CYS A 75 -1.75 -10.90 5.61
CA CYS A 75 -2.51 -9.69 5.35
C CYS A 75 -2.18 -8.62 6.41
N SER A 76 -2.05 -7.37 5.98
CA SER A 76 -1.83 -6.23 6.89
C SER A 76 -2.53 -4.98 6.39
N ALA A 77 -2.87 -4.08 7.29
CA ALA A 77 -3.43 -2.77 6.96
C ALA A 77 -2.77 -1.68 7.82
N GLY A 78 -2.76 -0.45 7.33
CA GLY A 78 -2.12 0.65 8.03
C GLY A 78 -2.29 1.99 7.35
N TYR A 79 -1.74 3.02 7.98
CA TYR A 79 -1.61 4.35 7.37
C TYR A 79 -0.42 4.37 6.42
N LEU A 80 -0.63 4.90 5.22
CA LEU A 80 0.44 5.25 4.30
C LEU A 80 1.12 6.53 4.82
N LYS A 81 2.42 6.42 5.12
CA LYS A 81 3.20 7.52 5.71
C LYS A 81 3.95 8.31 4.64
N THR A 82 4.29 9.56 4.91
CA THR A 82 5.25 10.30 4.09
C THR A 82 6.57 9.52 3.98
N GLY A 83 7.14 9.43 2.79
CA GLY A 83 8.39 8.74 2.54
C GLY A 83 8.52 8.27 1.10
N GLU A 84 9.59 7.55 0.82
CA GLU A 84 9.86 6.97 -0.50
C GLU A 84 9.34 5.54 -0.58
N TYR A 85 8.74 5.20 -1.72
CA TYR A 85 8.18 3.89 -1.96
C TYR A 85 8.65 3.35 -3.30
N LEU A 86 8.91 2.03 -3.33
CA LEU A 86 9.07 1.30 -4.57
C LEU A 86 7.68 1.10 -5.19
N VAL A 87 7.53 1.54 -6.43
CA VAL A 87 6.28 1.54 -7.19
C VAL A 87 6.53 0.82 -8.52
N ASN A 88 5.71 -0.17 -8.83
CA ASN A 88 5.71 -0.79 -10.15
C ASN A 88 4.91 0.09 -11.12
N THR A 89 5.53 0.49 -12.21
CA THR A 89 4.91 1.26 -13.30
C THR A 89 4.89 0.42 -14.57
N PRO A 90 4.11 0.79 -15.60
CA PRO A 90 4.17 0.13 -16.90
C PRO A 90 5.58 0.12 -17.54
N GLU A 91 6.47 1.03 -17.13
CA GLU A 91 7.85 1.15 -17.64
C GLU A 91 8.87 0.40 -16.77
N GLY A 92 8.44 -0.12 -15.61
CA GLY A 92 9.30 -0.82 -14.65
C GLY A 92 9.14 -0.31 -13.22
N GLU A 93 9.93 -0.87 -12.31
CA GLU A 93 9.95 -0.44 -10.91
C GLU A 93 10.72 0.88 -10.76
N VAL A 94 10.11 1.86 -10.08
CA VAL A 94 10.71 3.17 -9.79
C VAL A 94 10.48 3.53 -8.32
N ILE A 95 11.29 4.43 -7.78
CA ILE A 95 11.11 4.97 -6.43
C ILE A 95 10.37 6.30 -6.54
N LEU A 96 9.19 6.41 -5.91
CA LEU A 96 8.41 7.64 -5.88
C LEU A 96 8.27 8.13 -4.42
N PRO A 97 8.58 9.41 -4.15
CA PRO A 97 8.21 10.05 -2.89
C PRO A 97 6.69 10.25 -2.80
N PHE A 98 6.16 9.99 -1.62
CA PHE A 98 4.78 10.27 -1.24
C PHE A 98 4.73 11.23 -0.07
N ASN A 99 3.84 12.21 -0.13
CA ASN A 99 3.55 13.12 0.97
C ASN A 99 2.15 12.87 1.52
N ALA A 100 2.06 12.34 2.74
CA ALA A 100 0.79 12.01 3.38
C ALA A 100 -0.02 13.22 3.85
N LEU A 101 0.58 14.43 3.90
CA LEU A 101 -0.13 15.66 4.27
C LEU A 101 -1.05 16.14 3.14
N ASN A 102 -0.57 16.08 1.90
CA ASN A 102 -1.32 16.53 0.73
C ASN A 102 -1.81 15.37 -0.16
N GLY A 103 -1.33 14.15 0.05
CA GLY A 103 -1.73 12.99 -0.73
C GLY A 103 -1.09 12.87 -2.10
N LEU A 104 0.01 13.60 -2.33
CA LEU A 104 0.64 13.69 -3.64
C LEU A 104 1.87 12.77 -3.73
N TRP A 105 2.03 12.20 -4.92
CA TRP A 105 3.21 11.47 -5.36
C TRP A 105 4.06 12.37 -6.25
N THR A 106 5.36 12.44 -6.02
CA THR A 106 6.29 13.14 -6.92
C THR A 106 6.76 12.16 -7.99
N VAL A 107 6.43 12.39 -9.26
CA VAL A 107 6.83 11.53 -10.38
C VAL A 107 8.08 12.02 -11.11
N ASP A 108 8.36 13.32 -11.02
CA ASP A 108 9.57 13.93 -11.55
C ASP A 108 10.05 14.98 -10.55
N HIS A 109 11.25 14.74 -9.99
CA HIS A 109 11.87 15.66 -9.04
C HIS A 109 12.36 16.96 -9.69
N THR A 110 12.84 16.86 -10.93
CA THR A 110 13.38 17.97 -11.71
C THR A 110 12.27 18.91 -12.18
N ALA A 111 11.16 18.36 -12.66
CA ALA A 111 10.00 19.13 -13.10
C ALA A 111 8.97 19.40 -11.98
N GLN A 112 9.22 18.93 -10.76
CA GLN A 112 8.27 18.94 -9.62
C GLN A 112 6.87 18.45 -10.00
N THR A 113 6.79 17.50 -10.92
CA THR A 113 5.50 16.99 -11.36
C THR A 113 4.94 16.08 -10.28
N THR A 114 3.73 16.40 -9.83
CA THR A 114 3.02 15.62 -8.81
C THR A 114 1.73 15.04 -9.36
N ILE A 115 1.32 13.90 -8.81
CA ILE A 115 0.06 13.24 -9.13
C ILE A 115 -0.66 12.83 -7.85
N ASP A 116 -1.99 12.81 -7.88
CA ASP A 116 -2.79 12.34 -6.75
C ASP A 116 -3.07 10.82 -6.83
N HIS A 117 -3.85 10.30 -5.89
CA HIS A 117 -4.24 8.88 -5.88
C HIS A 117 -5.04 8.43 -7.11
N ARG A 118 -5.86 9.29 -7.72
CA ARG A 118 -6.68 8.95 -8.89
C ARG A 118 -5.79 8.80 -10.10
N ASP A 119 -4.88 9.74 -10.29
CA ASP A 119 -3.89 9.71 -11.37
C ASP A 119 -2.94 8.53 -11.21
N PHE A 120 -2.51 8.22 -9.98
CA PHE A 120 -1.69 7.06 -9.69
C PHE A 120 -2.35 5.76 -10.17
N LEU A 121 -3.65 5.58 -9.86
CA LEU A 121 -4.42 4.42 -10.30
C LEU A 121 -4.68 4.44 -11.82
N ALA A 122 -4.98 5.61 -12.40
CA ALA A 122 -5.22 5.76 -13.84
C ALA A 122 -3.97 5.40 -14.67
N ARG A 123 -2.77 5.70 -14.15
CA ARG A 123 -1.48 5.32 -14.75
C ARG A 123 -1.09 3.86 -14.52
N ARG A 124 -1.95 3.06 -13.87
CA ARG A 124 -1.71 1.65 -13.51
C ARG A 124 -0.47 1.46 -12.63
N PHE A 125 -0.15 2.44 -11.80
CA PHE A 125 0.94 2.29 -10.84
C PHE A 125 0.49 1.39 -9.69
N THR A 126 1.41 0.57 -9.19
CA THR A 126 1.15 -0.35 -8.07
C THR A 126 2.19 -0.13 -6.98
N LEU A 127 1.76 0.14 -5.76
CA LEU A 127 2.65 0.27 -4.61
C LEU A 127 3.27 -1.10 -4.27
N ILE A 128 4.59 -1.19 -4.09
CA ILE A 128 5.27 -2.46 -3.76
C ILE A 128 5.75 -2.50 -2.31
N ARG A 129 6.36 -1.43 -1.81
CA ARG A 129 6.80 -1.34 -0.40
C ARG A 129 7.37 0.04 -0.09
N PRO A 130 7.40 0.45 1.19
CA PRO A 130 8.28 1.53 1.60
C PRO A 130 9.74 1.17 1.32
N VAL A 131 10.50 2.15 0.86
CA VAL A 131 11.96 2.08 0.84
C VAL A 131 12.44 2.37 2.25
N LYS A 132 13.25 1.46 2.81
CA LYS A 132 13.92 1.73 4.09
C LYS A 132 15.02 2.74 3.80
N ASN A 133 14.86 3.98 4.24
CA ASN A 133 15.98 4.92 4.24
C ASN A 133 16.93 4.51 5.37
N THR A 134 18.00 3.80 5.01
CA THR A 134 19.10 3.42 5.91
C THR A 134 20.02 4.62 6.19
N THR A 135 19.50 5.83 6.27
CA THR A 135 20.23 7.02 6.72
C THR A 135 19.86 7.30 8.17
N ARG A 136 20.30 6.39 9.04
CA ARG A 136 20.56 6.73 10.44
C ARG A 136 22.04 7.08 10.52
N SER A 137 22.41 8.25 10.00
CA SER A 137 23.65 8.90 10.41
C SER A 137 23.48 9.30 11.87
N THR A 138 23.89 8.41 12.76
CA THR A 138 24.35 8.80 14.10
C THR A 138 25.59 9.65 13.90
N SER A 139 25.40 10.96 13.79
CA SER A 139 26.44 11.95 14.03
C SER A 139 25.94 12.78 15.21
N VAL A 140 26.17 12.23 16.41
CA VAL A 140 26.25 13.05 17.62
C VAL A 140 27.69 13.57 17.63
N SER A 141 27.84 14.87 17.43
CA SER A 141 29.05 15.60 17.79
C SER A 141 28.98 15.99 19.26
#